data_AF-A0A1P8JV75-F1
#
_entry.id   AF-A0A1P8JV75-F1
#
_cell.length_a   1.000
_cell.length_b   1.000
_cell.length_c   1.000
_cell.angle_alpha   90.00
_cell.angle_beta   90.00
_cell.angle_gamma   90.00
#
_symmetry.space_group_name_H-M   'P 1'
#
loop_
_entity.id
_entity.type
_entity.pdbx_description
1 polymer ?
#
loop_
_entity_poly.entity_id
_entity_poly.type
_entity_poly.pdbx_seq_one_letter_code
_entity_poly.pdbx_strand_id
1 'polypeptide(L)'
;MTTDIDTKMQRCLEFLRPIALPAEKKADHAHWIAARNADPEQGEDYCRACCQKEVDRLNAENPDGEYLVDGGWGSESDTSGVCSGCGEPLHVGLTEHGVSSELEHFERHRINLRGTHAPYTAFYLVATLESAFIGDVDKCSWLRGHQADHVKRNQQGVRKLLRRIDAIRGRMAAIPPTV
;
A
#
# COMPACT_ATOMS: atom_id res chain seq x y z
N MET A 1 -19.48 2.30 20.43
CA MET A 1 -20.12 1.19 19.68
C MET A 1 -19.28 0.98 18.44
N THR A 2 -18.55 -0.13 18.35
CA THR A 2 -17.87 -0.52 17.09
C THR A 2 -18.93 -0.71 16.02
N THR A 3 -18.76 -0.05 14.89
CA THR A 3 -19.72 -0.15 13.78
C THR A 3 -19.58 -1.53 13.11
N ASP A 4 -20.64 -2.03 12.47
CA ASP A 4 -20.63 -3.31 11.73
C ASP A 4 -19.48 -3.38 10.70
N ILE A 5 -19.08 -2.24 10.15
CA ILE A 5 -17.97 -2.15 9.20
C ILE A 5 -16.60 -2.39 9.87
N ASP A 6 -16.39 -1.88 11.10
CA ASP A 6 -15.14 -2.08 11.84
C ASP A 6 -14.91 -3.56 12.13
N THR A 7 -15.97 -4.26 12.55
CA THR A 7 -15.91 -5.70 12.84
C THR A 7 -15.62 -6.51 11.57
N LYS A 8 -16.25 -6.17 10.44
CA LYS A 8 -15.99 -6.83 9.15
C LYS A 8 -14.58 -6.57 8.65
N MET A 9 -14.09 -5.35 8.81
CA MET A 9 -12.75 -4.96 8.42
C MET A 9 -11.70 -5.70 9.23
N GLN A 10 -11.85 -5.74 10.56
CA GLN A 10 -10.96 -6.49 11.44
C GLN A 10 -10.87 -7.97 11.04
N ARG A 11 -12.00 -8.62 10.75
CA ARG A 11 -12.04 -10.00 10.26
C ARG A 11 -11.36 -10.20 8.90
N CYS A 12 -11.41 -9.19 8.02
CA CYS A 12 -10.70 -9.23 6.75
C CYS A 12 -9.20 -9.07 6.95
N LEU A 13 -8.76 -8.14 7.82
CA LEU A 13 -7.36 -7.95 8.17
C LEU A 13 -6.77 -9.21 8.80
N GLU A 14 -7.48 -9.85 9.74
CA GLU A 14 -7.07 -11.13 10.35
C GLU A 14 -6.90 -12.26 9.32
N PHE A 15 -7.71 -12.25 8.26
CA PHE A 15 -7.59 -13.21 7.16
C PHE A 15 -6.41 -12.87 6.22
N LEU A 16 -6.19 -11.60 5.92
CA LEU A 16 -5.19 -11.15 4.94
C LEU A 16 -3.76 -11.13 5.49
N ARG A 17 -3.56 -10.71 6.74
CA ARG A 17 -2.24 -10.59 7.38
C ARG A 17 -1.35 -11.83 7.25
N PRO A 18 -1.81 -13.07 7.54
CA PRO A 18 -0.98 -14.25 7.36
C PRO A 18 -0.60 -14.51 5.89
N ILE A 19 -1.44 -14.10 4.93
CA ILE A 19 -1.13 -14.19 3.50
C ILE A 19 -0.10 -13.13 3.09
N ALA A 20 -0.21 -11.91 3.65
CA ALA A 20 0.68 -10.79 3.39
C ALA A 20 2.08 -10.94 4.01
N LEU A 21 2.20 -11.70 5.11
CA LEU A 21 3.43 -11.82 5.90
C LEU A 21 4.71 -12.10 5.11
N PRO A 22 4.74 -12.97 4.06
CA PRO A 22 5.94 -13.17 3.25
C PRO A 22 6.39 -11.91 2.49
N ALA A 23 5.44 -11.07 2.05
CA ALA A 23 5.73 -9.80 1.39
C ALA A 23 6.17 -8.74 2.41
N GLU A 24 5.45 -8.65 3.53
CA GLU A 24 5.74 -7.73 4.62
C GLU A 24 7.17 -7.91 5.15
N LYS A 25 7.64 -9.15 5.32
CA LYS A 25 9.03 -9.43 5.77
C LYS A 25 10.12 -8.95 4.82
N LYS A 26 9.78 -8.70 3.56
CA LYS A 26 10.71 -8.21 2.54
C LYS A 26 10.57 -6.72 2.28
N ALA A 27 9.43 -6.14 2.66
CA ALA A 27 9.13 -4.76 2.39
C ALA A 27 10.07 -3.85 3.19
N ASP A 28 10.65 -2.89 2.50
CA ASP A 28 11.47 -1.83 3.09
C ASP A 28 10.66 -0.54 3.09
N HIS A 29 11.09 0.47 3.83
CA HIS A 29 10.58 1.82 3.62
C HIS A 29 11.13 2.41 2.32
N ALA A 30 10.37 3.32 1.71
CA ALA A 30 10.80 3.99 0.49
C ALA A 30 12.04 4.85 0.77
N HIS A 31 12.98 4.78 -0.17
CA HIS A 31 14.18 5.61 -0.25
C HIS A 31 14.17 6.33 -1.60
N TRP A 32 14.77 7.51 -1.60
CA TRP A 32 14.89 8.37 -2.78
C TRP A 32 16.34 8.78 -2.98
N ILE A 33 16.63 9.16 -4.21
CA ILE A 33 17.92 9.72 -4.56
C ILE A 33 17.86 11.22 -4.30
N ALA A 34 18.69 11.69 -3.37
CA ALA A 34 18.94 13.10 -3.16
C ALA A 34 20.25 13.49 -3.86
N ALA A 35 20.42 14.77 -4.19
CA ALA A 35 21.67 15.28 -4.74
C ALA A 35 21.96 16.66 -4.17
N ARG A 36 23.24 16.96 -3.93
CA ARG A 36 23.66 18.30 -3.46
C ARG A 36 23.80 19.29 -4.62
N ASN A 37 24.39 18.84 -5.73
CA ASN A 37 24.76 19.70 -6.86
C ASN A 37 24.16 19.23 -8.20
N ALA A 38 23.17 18.34 -8.16
CA ALA A 38 22.43 17.87 -9.32
C ALA A 38 20.93 17.90 -9.04
N ASP A 39 20.12 17.78 -10.10
CA ASP A 39 18.71 17.46 -9.91
C ASP A 39 18.65 16.01 -9.40
N PRO A 40 18.05 15.75 -8.23
CA PRO A 40 17.70 14.38 -7.89
C PRO A 40 16.88 13.80 -9.04
N GLU A 41 17.16 12.58 -9.50
CA GLU A 41 16.28 11.91 -10.46
C GLU A 41 14.90 11.76 -9.80
N GLN A 42 13.96 12.62 -10.19
CA GLN A 42 12.76 12.86 -9.40
C GLN A 42 11.70 11.79 -9.65
N GLY A 43 11.32 11.11 -8.57
CA GLY A 43 9.98 10.52 -8.43
C GLY A 43 9.93 9.00 -8.29
N GLU A 44 11.06 8.32 -8.28
CA GLU A 44 11.10 6.86 -8.12
C GLU A 44 11.31 6.46 -6.66
N ASP A 45 10.46 5.55 -6.18
CA ASP A 45 10.62 4.92 -4.88
C ASP A 45 11.54 3.69 -5.01
N TYR A 46 12.49 3.57 -4.10
CA TYR A 46 13.42 2.44 -4.05
C TYR A 46 13.42 1.78 -2.67
N CYS A 47 13.73 0.47 -2.63
CA CYS A 47 14.26 -0.11 -1.39
C CYS A 47 15.71 0.35 -1.22
N ARG A 48 16.23 0.33 0.01
CA ARG A 48 17.57 0.85 0.32
C ARG A 48 18.66 0.27 -0.58
N ALA A 49 18.60 -1.04 -0.82
CA ALA A 49 19.61 -1.74 -1.61
C ALA A 49 19.59 -1.33 -3.09
N CYS A 50 18.42 -1.08 -3.67
CA CYS A 50 18.34 -0.60 -5.06
C CYS A 50 18.70 0.88 -5.14
N CYS A 51 18.26 1.69 -4.17
CA CYS A 51 18.61 3.11 -4.10
C CYS A 51 20.14 3.30 -4.03
N GLN A 52 20.83 2.51 -3.21
CA GLN A 52 22.29 2.59 -3.10
C GLN A 52 22.99 2.22 -4.42
N LYS A 53 22.54 1.16 -5.11
CA LYS A 53 23.12 0.79 -6.41
C LYS A 53 22.97 1.91 -7.43
N GLU A 54 21.84 2.59 -7.41
CA GLU A 54 21.57 3.68 -8.34
C GLU A 54 22.40 4.93 -8.00
N VAL A 55 22.52 5.27 -6.72
CA VAL A 55 23.43 6.31 -6.24
C VAL A 55 24.88 6.01 -6.63
N ASP A 56 25.34 4.77 -6.49
CA ASP A 56 26.70 4.35 -6.88
C ASP A 56 26.91 4.51 -8.40
N ARG A 57 25.91 4.14 -9.21
CA ARG A 57 25.93 4.34 -10.68
C ARG A 57 26.02 5.82 -11.03
N LEU A 58 25.13 6.64 -10.46
CA LEU A 58 25.07 8.08 -10.72
C LEU A 58 26.34 8.81 -10.30
N ASN A 59 26.91 8.47 -9.13
CA ASN A 59 28.19 9.05 -8.70
C ASN A 59 29.37 8.58 -9.56
N ALA A 60 29.31 7.41 -10.19
CA ALA A 60 30.33 6.98 -11.15
C ALA A 60 30.22 7.74 -12.49
N GLU A 61 29.01 8.10 -12.91
CA GLU A 61 28.75 8.84 -14.16
C GLU A 61 28.95 10.36 -14.00
N ASN A 62 28.60 10.91 -12.84
CA ASN A 62 28.74 12.32 -12.51
C ASN A 62 29.27 12.50 -11.07
N PRO A 63 30.60 12.38 -10.88
CA PRO A 63 31.23 12.47 -9.56
C PRO A 63 30.99 13.80 -8.82
N ASP A 64 30.75 14.89 -9.56
CA ASP A 64 30.50 16.22 -8.99
C ASP A 64 29.04 16.40 -8.52
N GLY A 65 28.13 15.49 -8.89
CA GLY A 65 26.71 15.56 -8.53
C GLY A 65 26.41 15.31 -7.05
N GLU A 66 27.30 14.58 -6.36
CA GLU A 66 27.13 14.17 -4.95
C GLU A 66 25.74 13.59 -4.67
N TYR A 67 25.41 12.48 -5.32
CA TYR A 67 24.16 11.75 -5.08
C TYR A 67 24.24 10.97 -3.77
N LEU A 68 23.12 10.94 -3.04
CA LEU A 68 22.99 10.36 -1.71
C LEU A 68 21.69 9.57 -1.61
N VAL A 69 21.69 8.51 -0.82
CA VAL A 69 20.47 7.82 -0.42
C VAL A 69 19.79 8.63 0.69
N ASP A 70 18.52 8.99 0.49
CA ASP A 70 17.66 9.62 1.48
C ASP A 70 16.39 8.78 1.71
N GLY A 71 15.63 9.07 2.76
CA GLY A 71 14.43 8.33 3.13
C GLY A 71 14.68 7.19 4.11
N GLY A 72 13.85 6.14 4.02
CA GLY A 72 13.87 5.01 4.94
C GLY A 72 13.01 5.19 6.20
N TRP A 73 12.12 6.18 6.19
CA TRP A 73 11.07 6.36 7.20
C TRP A 73 9.69 6.19 6.57
N GLY A 74 8.65 6.09 7.40
CA GLY A 74 7.27 6.01 6.93
C GLY A 74 6.88 7.25 6.13
N SER A 75 6.48 7.05 4.88
CA SER A 75 5.98 8.10 3.98
C SER A 75 4.56 7.80 3.52
N GLU A 76 3.89 8.83 2.99
CA GLU A 76 2.59 8.67 2.34
C GLU A 76 2.76 8.63 0.82
N SER A 77 1.93 7.84 0.13
CA SER A 77 1.92 7.72 -1.32
C SER A 77 0.50 7.64 -1.87
N ASP A 78 0.32 8.11 -3.11
CA ASP A 78 -0.93 7.99 -3.85
C ASP A 78 -1.09 6.60 -4.52
N THR A 79 -0.10 5.71 -4.37
CA THR A 79 -0.12 4.37 -4.96
C THR A 79 0.44 3.33 -3.99
N SER A 80 0.15 2.05 -4.26
CA SER A 80 0.83 0.92 -3.62
C SER A 80 2.33 0.98 -3.87
N GLY A 81 3.11 1.39 -2.87
CA GLY A 81 4.56 1.58 -2.98
C GLY A 81 5.28 0.31 -3.48
N VAL A 82 6.08 0.47 -4.54
CA VAL A 82 6.85 -0.60 -5.17
C VAL A 82 8.25 -0.07 -5.48
N CYS A 83 9.28 -0.87 -5.21
CA CYS A 83 10.64 -0.51 -5.55
C CYS A 83 10.85 -0.51 -7.07
N SER A 84 11.29 0.61 -7.64
CA SER A 84 11.55 0.77 -9.08
C SER A 84 12.66 -0.15 -9.58
N GLY A 85 13.63 -0.48 -8.72
CA GLY A 85 14.76 -1.36 -9.09
C GLY A 85 14.46 -2.86 -9.08
N CYS A 86 13.64 -3.35 -8.13
CA CYS A 86 13.43 -4.80 -7.97
C CYS A 86 11.96 -5.25 -8.00
N GLY A 87 11.01 -4.33 -8.01
CA GLY A 87 9.57 -4.63 -8.01
C GLY A 87 9.03 -5.19 -6.70
N GLU A 88 9.85 -5.32 -5.64
CA GLU A 88 9.35 -5.74 -4.33
C GLU A 88 8.51 -4.62 -3.68
N PRO A 89 7.48 -4.96 -2.88
CA PRO A 89 6.65 -3.97 -2.19
C PRO A 89 7.45 -3.09 -1.24
N LEU A 90 6.97 -1.85 -1.04
CA LEU A 90 7.49 -0.90 -0.07
C LEU A 90 6.43 -0.55 0.97
N HIS A 91 6.88 -0.29 2.19
CA HIS A 91 6.04 0.24 3.25
C HIS A 91 5.76 1.72 3.04
N VAL A 92 4.54 2.01 2.58
CA VAL A 92 3.98 3.35 2.48
C VAL A 92 2.60 3.39 3.14
N GLY A 93 2.27 4.50 3.79
CA GLY A 93 0.89 4.84 4.08
C GLY A 93 0.22 5.34 2.80
N LEU A 94 -1.05 5.03 2.57
CA LEU A 94 -1.77 5.64 1.46
C LEU A 94 -2.38 6.97 1.89
N THR A 95 -2.25 7.98 1.03
CA THR A 95 -3.02 9.22 1.16
C THR A 95 -4.52 8.93 0.96
N GLU A 96 -5.38 9.92 1.22
CA GLU A 96 -6.80 9.79 0.89
C GLU A 96 -7.03 9.48 -0.60
N HIS A 97 -6.24 10.08 -1.49
CA HIS A 97 -6.31 9.83 -2.92
C HIS A 97 -5.82 8.42 -3.25
N GLY A 98 -4.71 7.98 -2.64
CA GLY A 98 -4.19 6.62 -2.81
C GLY A 98 -5.18 5.56 -2.35
N VAL A 99 -5.87 5.77 -1.23
CA VAL A 99 -6.97 4.90 -0.79
C VAL A 99 -8.09 4.86 -1.84
N SER A 100 -8.54 6.01 -2.35
CA SER A 100 -9.59 6.04 -3.39
C SER A 100 -9.16 5.28 -4.66
N SER A 101 -7.94 5.51 -5.13
CA SER A 101 -7.38 4.88 -6.33
C SER A 101 -7.23 3.37 -6.18
N GLU A 102 -6.73 2.90 -5.03
CA GLU A 102 -6.61 1.46 -4.76
C GLU A 102 -7.97 0.78 -4.59
N LEU A 103 -8.93 1.42 -3.93
CA LEU A 103 -10.30 0.90 -3.85
C LEU A 103 -10.93 0.74 -5.23
N GLU A 104 -10.73 1.71 -6.12
CA GLU A 104 -11.16 1.64 -7.53
C GLU A 104 -10.43 0.53 -8.30
N HIS A 105 -9.11 0.41 -8.10
CA HIS A 105 -8.29 -0.66 -8.68
C HIS A 105 -8.85 -2.03 -8.29
N PHE A 106 -9.02 -2.30 -6.99
CA PHE A 106 -9.54 -3.57 -6.52
C PHE A 106 -11.02 -3.79 -6.87
N GLU A 107 -11.81 -2.72 -7.07
CA GLU A 107 -13.17 -2.85 -7.59
C GLU A 107 -13.17 -3.33 -9.04
N ARG A 108 -12.29 -2.80 -9.89
CA ARG A 108 -12.23 -3.12 -11.33
C ARG A 108 -11.52 -4.44 -11.64
N HIS A 109 -10.53 -4.80 -10.84
CA HIS A 109 -9.68 -5.96 -11.11
C HIS A 109 -10.03 -7.15 -10.23
N ARG A 110 -9.69 -8.36 -10.67
CA ARG A 110 -9.89 -9.57 -9.87
C ARG A 110 -8.85 -9.61 -8.74
N ILE A 111 -9.32 -9.87 -7.52
CA ILE A 111 -8.44 -10.11 -6.38
C ILE A 111 -7.99 -11.57 -6.43
N ASN A 112 -6.69 -11.80 -6.56
CA ASN A 112 -6.10 -13.12 -6.53
C ASN A 112 -5.29 -13.32 -5.24
N LEU A 113 -5.82 -14.13 -4.32
CA LEU A 113 -5.15 -14.54 -3.08
C LEU A 113 -4.61 -15.97 -3.16
N ARG A 114 -4.23 -16.43 -4.36
CA ARG A 114 -3.62 -17.74 -4.61
C ARG A 114 -2.39 -17.62 -5.51
N GLY A 115 -1.46 -18.55 -5.32
CA GLY A 115 -0.21 -18.60 -6.10
C GLY A 115 0.83 -17.60 -5.60
N THR A 116 1.85 -17.38 -6.44
CA THR A 116 3.08 -16.65 -6.09
C THR A 116 2.87 -15.17 -5.80
N HIS A 117 1.87 -14.53 -6.41
CA HIS A 117 1.56 -13.11 -6.20
C HIS A 117 0.61 -12.85 -5.03
N ALA A 118 0.03 -13.90 -4.42
CA ALA A 118 -0.92 -13.75 -3.32
C ALA A 118 -0.38 -12.91 -2.15
N PRO A 119 0.90 -13.04 -1.74
CA PRO A 119 1.45 -12.20 -0.68
C PRO A 119 1.45 -10.72 -1.02
N TYR A 120 1.78 -10.34 -2.26
CA TYR A 120 1.81 -8.93 -2.69
C TYR A 120 0.41 -8.35 -2.75
N THR A 121 -0.54 -9.08 -3.36
CA THR A 121 -1.95 -8.65 -3.38
C THR A 121 -2.52 -8.50 -1.96
N ALA A 122 -2.20 -9.43 -1.05
CA ALA A 122 -2.66 -9.33 0.33
C ALA A 122 -2.02 -8.14 1.06
N PHE A 123 -0.72 -7.88 0.83
CA PHE A 123 -0.01 -6.74 1.39
C PHE A 123 -0.66 -5.40 1.00
N TYR A 124 -0.92 -5.19 -0.29
CA TYR A 124 -1.59 -3.97 -0.76
C TYR A 124 -3.02 -3.83 -0.22
N LEU A 125 -3.78 -4.94 -0.16
CA LEU A 125 -5.11 -4.93 0.46
C LEU A 125 -5.09 -4.55 1.94
N VAL A 126 -4.10 -5.01 2.70
CA VAL A 126 -3.92 -4.63 4.12
C VAL A 126 -3.64 -3.13 4.20
N ALA A 127 -2.68 -2.61 3.43
CA ALA A 127 -2.36 -1.19 3.40
C ALA A 127 -3.59 -0.33 3.05
N THR A 128 -4.36 -0.70 2.02
CA THR A 128 -5.60 0.00 1.64
C THR A 128 -6.63 0.01 2.77
N LEU A 129 -6.86 -1.12 3.43
CA LEU A 129 -7.87 -1.22 4.49
C LEU A 129 -7.44 -0.45 5.75
N GLU A 130 -6.16 -0.51 6.12
CA GLU A 130 -5.62 0.19 7.29
C GLU A 130 -5.59 1.70 7.07
N SER A 131 -5.19 2.19 5.87
CA SER A 131 -5.24 3.61 5.53
C SER A 131 -6.66 4.14 5.39
N ALA A 132 -7.61 3.32 4.91
CA ALA A 132 -9.03 3.71 4.86
C ALA A 132 -9.66 3.89 6.25
N PHE A 133 -9.07 3.31 7.31
CA PHE A 133 -9.59 3.34 8.67
C PHE A 133 -9.24 4.62 9.45
N ILE A 134 -8.28 5.43 8.99
CA ILE A 134 -7.85 6.65 9.69
C ILE A 134 -8.89 7.80 9.58
N GLY A 135 -9.94 7.64 8.76
CA GLY A 135 -11.00 8.63 8.57
C GLY A 135 -12.15 8.54 9.58
N ASP A 136 -11.90 8.79 10.87
CA ASP A 136 -12.98 9.13 11.81
C ASP A 136 -13.42 10.58 11.56
N VAL A 137 -14.43 10.72 10.68
CA VAL A 137 -14.99 12.01 10.22
C VAL A 137 -15.42 12.92 11.37
N ASP A 138 -15.71 12.35 12.55
CA ASP A 138 -16.15 13.10 13.72
C ASP A 138 -15.02 13.85 14.43
N LYS A 139 -13.74 13.53 14.14
CA LYS A 139 -12.58 14.15 14.80
C LYS A 139 -12.00 15.36 14.05
N CYS A 140 -12.35 15.56 12.78
CA CYS A 140 -11.82 16.66 11.99
C CYS A 140 -12.89 17.73 11.73
N SER A 141 -12.92 18.74 12.60
CA SER A 141 -13.90 19.84 12.56
C SER A 141 -13.89 20.64 11.24
N TRP A 142 -12.78 20.62 10.50
CA TRP A 142 -12.58 21.28 9.19
C TRP A 142 -13.22 20.56 7.99
N LEU A 143 -13.58 19.27 8.10
CA LEU A 143 -14.04 18.46 6.96
C LEU A 143 -15.54 18.49 6.70
N ARG A 144 -16.30 19.19 7.55
CA ARG A 144 -17.77 19.25 7.49
C ARG A 144 -18.34 19.95 6.24
N GLY A 145 -17.51 20.63 5.44
CA GLY A 145 -17.97 21.41 4.28
C GLY A 145 -17.59 20.87 2.90
N HIS A 146 -16.45 20.19 2.72
CA HIS A 146 -15.88 19.92 1.38
C HIS A 146 -15.45 18.46 1.11
N GLN A 147 -15.47 17.56 2.10
CA GLN A 147 -14.98 16.17 1.95
C GLN A 147 -16.02 15.07 2.19
N ALA A 148 -17.27 15.41 2.51
CA ALA A 148 -18.31 14.41 2.83
C ALA A 148 -18.53 13.38 1.70
N ASP A 149 -18.39 13.78 0.44
CA ASP A 149 -18.58 12.89 -0.71
C ASP A 149 -17.39 11.98 -0.99
N HIS A 150 -16.16 12.40 -0.66
CA HIS A 150 -14.98 11.55 -0.73
C HIS A 150 -15.04 10.46 0.34
N VAL A 151 -15.40 10.85 1.57
CA VAL A 151 -15.58 9.92 2.69
C VAL A 151 -16.68 8.90 2.39
N LYS A 152 -17.85 9.34 1.89
CA LYS A 152 -18.93 8.42 1.51
C LYS A 152 -18.52 7.45 0.40
N ARG A 153 -17.79 7.92 -0.62
CA ARG A 153 -17.25 7.08 -1.70
C ARG A 153 -16.27 6.05 -1.18
N ASN A 154 -15.31 6.44 -0.34
CA ASN A 154 -14.34 5.53 0.26
C ASN A 154 -15.04 4.50 1.16
N GLN A 155 -16.01 4.91 1.99
CA GLN A 155 -16.80 3.97 2.79
C GLN A 155 -17.58 2.97 1.92
N GLN A 156 -18.14 3.41 0.79
CA GLN A 156 -18.81 2.51 -0.15
C GLN A 156 -17.81 1.53 -0.81
N GLY A 157 -16.64 2.02 -1.21
CA GLY A 157 -15.54 1.22 -1.75
C GLY A 157 -15.09 0.14 -0.76
N VAL A 158 -14.83 0.52 0.50
CA VAL A 158 -14.49 -0.41 1.58
C VAL A 158 -15.59 -1.47 1.74
N ARG A 159 -16.88 -1.09 1.82
CA ARG A 159 -17.98 -2.07 1.93
C ARG A 159 -18.04 -3.05 0.75
N LYS A 160 -17.73 -2.61 -0.48
CA LYS A 160 -17.65 -3.50 -1.64
C LYS A 160 -16.44 -4.44 -1.53
N LEU A 161 -15.29 -3.90 -1.14
CA LEU A 161 -14.05 -4.65 -0.98
C LEU A 161 -14.17 -5.75 0.08
N LEU A 162 -14.69 -5.41 1.27
CA LEU A 162 -14.93 -6.36 2.36
C LEU A 162 -15.81 -7.54 1.92
N ARG A 163 -16.92 -7.27 1.21
CA ARG A 163 -17.81 -8.33 0.68
C ARG A 163 -17.08 -9.27 -0.28
N ARG A 164 -16.17 -8.74 -1.10
CA ARG A 164 -15.40 -9.54 -2.05
C ARG A 164 -14.35 -10.40 -1.34
N ILE A 165 -13.66 -9.85 -0.34
CA ILE A 165 -12.70 -10.60 0.49
C ILE A 165 -13.43 -11.73 1.22
N ASP A 166 -14.59 -11.48 1.82
CA ASP A 166 -15.41 -12.50 2.48
C ASP A 166 -15.82 -13.62 1.51
N ALA A 167 -16.23 -13.29 0.29
CA ALA A 167 -16.57 -14.27 -0.74
C ALA A 167 -15.36 -15.11 -1.19
N ILE A 168 -14.15 -14.51 -1.25
CA ILE A 168 -12.91 -15.24 -1.54
C ILE A 168 -12.58 -16.18 -0.38
N ARG A 169 -12.64 -15.69 0.87
CA ARG A 169 -12.42 -16.51 2.07
C ARG A 169 -13.34 -17.72 2.10
N GLY A 170 -14.65 -17.52 1.84
CA GLY A 170 -15.63 -18.62 1.78
C GLY A 170 -15.27 -19.68 0.73
N ARG A 171 -14.83 -19.26 -0.45
CA ARG A 171 -14.37 -20.18 -1.51
C ARG A 171 -13.05 -20.88 -1.20
N MET A 172 -12.17 -20.27 -0.41
CA MET A 172 -10.92 -20.89 0.03
C MET A 172 -11.15 -21.90 1.14
N ALA A 173 -12.06 -21.63 2.07
CA ALA A 173 -12.46 -22.58 3.12
C ALA A 173 -13.20 -23.80 2.57
N ALA A 174 -13.87 -23.67 1.42
CA ALA A 174 -14.59 -24.76 0.75
C ALA A 174 -13.69 -25.72 -0.05
N ILE A 175 -12.38 -25.44 -0.18
CA ILE A 175 -11.45 -26.35 -0.83
C ILE A 175 -10.90 -27.31 0.25
N PRO A 176 -11.22 -28.61 0.18
CA PRO A 176 -10.67 -29.57 1.11
C PRO A 176 -9.14 -29.60 0.99
N PRO A 177 -8.40 -29.80 2.10
CA PRO A 177 -6.96 -29.99 2.01
C PRO A 177 -6.70 -31.17 1.06
N THR A 178 -5.96 -30.93 -0.01
CA THR A 178 -5.44 -31.99 -0.87
C THR A 178 -4.61 -32.92 0.00
N VAL A 179 -5.15 -34.14 0.19
CA VAL A 179 -4.51 -35.28 0.86
C VAL A 179 -3.36 -35.79 0.00
#